data_AF-A0A4Q3IJI8-F1
#
_entry.id   AF-A0A4Q3IJI8-F1
#
_cell.length_a   1.000
_cell.length_b   1.000
_cell.length_c   1.000
_cell.angle_alpha   90.00
_cell.angle_beta   90.00
_cell.angle_gamma   90.00
#
_symmetry.space_group_name_H-M   'P 1'
#
loop_
_entity.id
_entity.type
_entity.pdbx_description
1 polymer ?
#
loop_
_entity_poly.entity_id
_entity_poly.type
_entity_poly.pdbx_seq_one_letter_code
_entity_poly.pdbx_strand_id
1 'polypeptide(L)'
;ADEPWRHARRNLGLMMREGLLKENIDGEALEWARRRLMSRPENRRILMVISDGAPVDDSTQSVNAGNYLEAHLRQVIEDIETRSPIQLVAVGIGHDVTRYYRRAVTLLDAEELAGALTDELASLFDEEPPGEVRRSRFG
;
A
#
# COMPACT_ATOMS: atom_id res chain seq x y z
N ALA A 1 8.83 10.73 -2.43
CA ALA A 1 8.08 11.69 -1.62
C ALA A 1 8.27 13.11 -2.15
N ASP A 2 9.41 13.45 -2.74
CA ASP A 2 9.67 14.78 -3.30
C ASP A 2 9.15 14.99 -4.73
N GLU A 3 8.56 13.95 -5.33
CA GLU A 3 7.92 14.02 -6.64
C GLU A 3 6.58 14.74 -6.50
N PRO A 4 6.39 15.92 -7.12
CA PRO A 4 5.12 16.62 -7.05
C PRO A 4 4.01 15.78 -7.69
N TRP A 5 2.79 15.87 -7.13
CA TRP A 5 1.59 15.18 -7.66
C TRP A 5 1.45 15.32 -9.18
N ARG A 6 1.76 16.50 -9.74
CA ARG A 6 1.69 16.77 -11.18
C ARG A 6 2.50 15.78 -12.02
N HIS A 7 3.63 15.30 -11.51
CA HIS A 7 4.50 14.34 -12.19
C HIS A 7 4.05 12.90 -11.89
N ALA A 8 3.72 12.60 -10.64
CA ALA A 8 3.23 11.28 -10.25
C ALA A 8 1.90 10.89 -10.93
N ARG A 9 1.03 11.86 -11.26
CA ARG A 9 -0.29 11.63 -11.86
C ARG A 9 -0.25 10.88 -13.19
N ARG A 10 0.79 11.09 -14.01
CA ARG A 10 0.95 10.36 -15.29
C ARG A 10 1.22 8.87 -15.06
N ASN A 11 2.00 8.53 -14.03
CA ASN A 11 2.32 7.14 -13.70
C ASN A 11 1.09 6.41 -13.17
N LEU A 12 0.28 7.07 -12.33
CA LEU A 12 -1.01 6.53 -11.90
C LEU A 12 -1.93 6.25 -13.09
N GLY A 13 -2.06 7.19 -14.03
CA GLY A 13 -2.88 6.97 -15.23
C GLY A 13 -2.41 5.80 -16.13
N LEU A 14 -1.14 5.40 -16.06
CA LEU A 14 -0.63 4.21 -16.75
C LEU A 14 -0.99 2.91 -16.02
N MET A 15 -1.01 2.92 -14.68
CA MET A 15 -1.46 1.78 -13.87
C MET A 15 -2.94 1.45 -14.12
N MET A 16 -3.75 2.44 -14.51
CA MET A 16 -5.19 2.27 -14.76
C MET A 16 -5.52 1.80 -16.20
N ARG A 17 -4.51 1.56 -17.05
CA ARG A 17 -4.73 1.12 -18.43
C ARG A 17 -4.76 -0.41 -18.51
N GLU A 18 -5.85 -0.96 -19.04
CA GLU A 18 -5.92 -2.38 -19.40
C GLU A 18 -4.87 -2.71 -20.48
N GLY A 19 -4.00 -3.70 -20.21
CA GLY A 19 -3.07 -4.27 -21.20
C GLY A 19 -1.57 -4.09 -20.93
N LEU A 20 -1.16 -3.45 -19.82
CA LEU A 20 0.22 -3.61 -19.34
C LEU A 20 0.36 -4.98 -18.64
N LEU A 21 1.30 -5.80 -19.11
CA LEU A 21 1.71 -7.04 -18.45
C LEU A 21 2.07 -6.72 -16.99
N LYS A 22 1.31 -7.28 -16.05
CA LYS A 22 1.43 -6.97 -14.62
C LYS A 22 2.54 -7.80 -13.99
N GLU A 23 3.78 -7.34 -14.16
CA GLU A 23 4.92 -7.76 -13.33
C GLU A 23 4.93 -6.92 -12.04
N ASN A 24 4.26 -7.43 -11.01
CA ASN A 24 4.08 -6.79 -9.71
C ASN A 24 5.00 -7.43 -8.65
N ILE A 25 6.03 -6.69 -8.27
CA ILE A 25 6.90 -6.97 -7.11
C ILE A 25 6.50 -6.06 -5.93
N ASP A 26 5.25 -6.21 -5.50
CA ASP A 26 4.61 -5.31 -4.52
C ASP A 26 5.30 -5.32 -3.15
N GLY A 27 5.86 -6.46 -2.73
CA GLY A 27 6.61 -6.56 -1.48
C GLY A 27 7.83 -5.64 -1.47
N GLU A 28 8.63 -5.68 -2.53
CA GLU A 28 9.82 -4.86 -2.73
C GLU A 28 9.46 -3.37 -2.84
N ALA A 29 8.35 -3.07 -3.53
CA ALA A 29 7.83 -1.71 -3.65
C ALA A 29 7.42 -1.14 -2.27
N LEU A 30 6.74 -1.94 -1.45
CA LEU A 30 6.38 -1.59 -0.08
C LEU A 30 7.62 -1.37 0.79
N GLU A 31 8.61 -2.26 0.73
CA GLU A 31 9.86 -2.09 1.49
C GLU A 31 10.61 -0.83 1.10
N TRP A 32 10.65 -0.51 -0.20
CA TRP A 32 11.26 0.71 -0.69
C TRP A 32 10.53 1.95 -0.18
N ALA A 33 9.20 1.98 -0.27
CA ALA A 33 8.38 3.08 0.21
C ALA A 33 8.51 3.25 1.73
N ARG A 34 8.46 2.14 2.49
CA ARG A 34 8.67 2.08 3.94
C ARG A 34 10.00 2.71 4.34
N ARG A 35 11.11 2.29 3.71
CA ARG A 35 12.45 2.83 4.02
C ARG A 35 12.52 4.35 3.83
N ARG A 36 11.96 4.85 2.72
CA ARG A 36 11.91 6.29 2.44
C ARG A 36 11.04 7.05 3.42
N LEU A 37 9.91 6.49 3.83
CA LEU A 37 9.01 7.13 4.78
C LEU A 37 9.59 7.12 6.21
N MET A 38 10.32 6.07 6.58
CA MET A 38 10.97 5.98 7.89
C MET A 38 12.12 6.97 8.08
N SER A 39 12.82 7.35 7.01
CA SER A 39 13.90 8.34 7.06
C SER A 39 13.42 9.79 7.20
N ARG A 40 12.10 10.01 7.22
CA ARG A 40 11.51 11.35 7.28
C ARG A 40 11.31 11.84 8.72
N PRO A 41 11.39 13.16 8.97
CA PRO A 41 11.20 13.72 10.31
C PRO A 41 9.72 13.81 10.73
N GLU A 42 8.76 13.60 9.81
CA GLU A 42 7.35 13.70 10.14
C GLU A 42 6.93 12.66 11.20
N ASN A 43 6.18 13.13 12.20
CA ASN A 43 5.65 12.31 13.29
C ASN A 43 4.59 11.32 12.79
N ARG A 44 3.73 11.76 11.88
CA ARG A 44 2.65 10.95 11.32
C ARG A 44 3.04 10.47 9.93
N ARG A 45 3.00 9.16 9.75
CA ARG A 45 3.52 8.46 8.57
C ARG A 45 2.43 7.55 8.03
N ILE A 46 1.90 7.91 6.86
CA ILE A 46 0.85 7.16 6.18
C ILE A 46 1.45 6.61 4.90
N LEU A 47 1.30 5.31 4.67
CA LEU A 47 1.62 4.65 3.42
C LEU A 47 0.32 4.13 2.82
N MET A 48 -0.05 4.68 1.67
CA MET A 48 -1.25 4.30 0.94
C MET A 48 -0.85 3.55 -0.33
N VAL A 49 -1.40 2.35 -0.50
CA VAL A 49 -1.19 1.48 -1.65
C VAL A 49 -2.40 1.58 -2.55
N ILE A 50 -2.19 1.75 -3.86
CA ILE A 50 -3.24 1.61 -4.87
C ILE A 50 -2.82 0.44 -5.73
N SER A 51 -3.59 -0.65 -5.69
CA SER A 51 -3.24 -1.91 -6.34
C SER A 51 -4.41 -2.42 -7.17
N ASP A 52 -4.10 -3.09 -8.25
CA ASP A 52 -5.04 -3.65 -9.22
C ASP A 52 -4.93 -5.18 -9.30
N GLY A 53 -4.38 -5.84 -8.26
CA GLY A 53 -4.21 -7.30 -8.27
C GLY A 53 -3.30 -7.91 -7.20
N ALA A 54 -2.93 -9.17 -7.44
CA ALA A 54 -1.95 -9.92 -6.65
C ALA A 54 -0.52 -9.65 -7.17
N PRO A 55 0.53 -9.93 -6.37
CA PRO A 55 1.89 -9.88 -6.86
C PRO A 55 2.13 -11.04 -7.84
N VAL A 56 2.60 -10.72 -9.05
CA VAL A 56 2.81 -11.68 -10.15
C VAL A 56 4.07 -11.25 -10.90
N ASP A 57 5.04 -12.14 -11.06
CA ASP A 57 6.23 -11.91 -11.88
C ASP A 57 6.63 -13.27 -12.49
N ASP A 58 6.55 -13.38 -13.81
CA ASP A 58 6.67 -14.66 -14.52
C ASP A 58 8.06 -15.29 -14.32
N SER A 59 9.10 -14.45 -14.33
CA SER A 59 10.48 -14.87 -14.11
C SER A 59 10.65 -15.45 -12.71
N THR A 60 10.13 -14.77 -11.69
CA THR A 60 10.20 -15.21 -10.29
C THR A 60 9.38 -16.48 -10.07
N GLN A 61 8.17 -16.58 -10.63
CA GLN A 61 7.33 -17.77 -10.49
C GLN A 61 7.88 -19.00 -11.22
N SER A 62 8.63 -18.82 -12.31
CA SER A 62 9.18 -19.94 -13.09
C SER A 62 10.25 -20.76 -12.36
N VAL A 63 10.93 -20.15 -11.38
CA VAL A 63 12.06 -20.78 -10.65
C VAL A 63 11.84 -20.91 -9.14
N ASN A 64 10.70 -20.44 -8.61
CA ASN A 64 10.37 -20.49 -7.19
C ASN A 64 9.04 -21.23 -6.95
N ALA A 65 8.72 -21.46 -5.67
CA ALA A 65 7.39 -21.92 -5.29
C ALA A 65 6.34 -20.88 -5.72
N GLY A 66 5.18 -21.34 -6.22
CA GLY A 66 4.14 -20.46 -6.78
C GLY A 66 3.56 -19.42 -5.81
N ASN A 67 3.77 -19.59 -4.50
CA ASN A 67 3.35 -18.64 -3.45
C ASN A 67 4.49 -17.74 -2.94
N TYR A 68 5.67 -17.75 -3.56
CA TYR A 68 6.86 -17.02 -3.08
C TYR A 68 6.59 -15.51 -2.93
N LEU A 69 6.06 -14.87 -3.98
CA LEU A 69 5.74 -13.44 -3.97
C LEU A 69 4.60 -13.10 -3.01
N GLU A 70 3.60 -13.97 -2.89
CA GLU A 70 2.51 -13.77 -1.94
C GLU A 70 3.02 -13.85 -0.49
N ALA A 71 3.85 -14.85 -0.19
CA ALA A 71 4.47 -15.01 1.12
C ALA A 71 5.36 -13.80 1.47
N HIS A 72 6.14 -13.32 0.50
CA HIS A 72 6.95 -12.11 0.67
C HIS A 72 6.08 -10.88 0.95
N LEU A 73 5.03 -10.64 0.15
CA LEU A 73 4.11 -9.53 0.35
C LEU A 73 3.47 -9.55 1.74
N ARG A 74 2.99 -10.72 2.19
CA ARG A 74 2.40 -10.88 3.53
C ARG A 74 3.39 -10.55 4.64
N GLN A 75 4.62 -11.04 4.53
CA GLN A 75 5.68 -10.76 5.51
C GLN A 75 5.98 -9.26 5.60
N VAL A 76 6.12 -8.59 4.45
CA VAL A 76 6.41 -7.15 4.40
C VAL A 76 5.27 -6.33 4.98
N ILE A 77 4.01 -6.67 4.64
CA ILE A 77 2.83 -6.01 5.20
C ILE A 77 2.82 -6.17 6.71
N GLU A 78 2.99 -7.39 7.23
CA GLU A 78 3.01 -7.66 8.67
C GLU A 78 4.10 -6.87 9.38
N ASP A 79 5.31 -6.80 8.82
CA ASP A 79 6.41 -6.02 9.39
C ASP A 79 6.12 -4.51 9.40
N ILE A 80 5.49 -3.96 8.36
CA ILE A 80 5.06 -2.55 8.36
C ILE A 80 4.02 -2.33 9.45
N GLU A 81 3.02 -3.20 9.50
CA GLU A 81 1.83 -3.08 10.31
C GLU A 81 2.05 -3.31 11.82
N THR A 82 3.05 -4.09 12.19
CA THR A 82 3.30 -4.50 13.59
C THR A 82 4.60 -3.93 14.16
N ARG A 83 5.57 -3.63 13.30
CA ARG A 83 6.94 -3.24 13.70
C ARG A 83 7.35 -1.86 13.22
N SER A 84 6.44 -1.09 12.65
CA SER A 84 6.69 0.31 12.27
C SER A 84 5.60 1.25 12.79
N PRO A 85 5.89 2.56 12.93
CA PRO A 85 4.88 3.57 13.25
C PRO A 85 4.03 3.97 12.03
N ILE A 86 4.20 3.30 10.87
CA ILE A 86 3.51 3.66 9.63
C ILE A 86 2.07 3.12 9.68
N GLN A 87 1.11 3.99 9.35
CA GLN A 87 -0.26 3.62 9.07
C GLN A 87 -0.34 3.15 7.61
N LEU A 88 -0.55 1.86 7.40
CA LEU A 88 -0.70 1.26 6.07
C LEU A 88 -2.17 1.16 5.71
N VAL A 89 -2.53 1.62 4.51
CA VAL A 89 -3.87 1.51 3.92
C VAL A 89 -3.75 1.09 2.46
N ALA A 90 -4.70 0.30 1.96
CA ALA A 90 -4.72 -0.13 0.56
C ALA A 90 -6.07 0.17 -0.12
N VAL A 91 -6.00 0.53 -1.40
CA VAL A 91 -7.15 0.68 -2.29
C VAL A 91 -6.96 -0.29 -3.44
N GLY A 92 -7.81 -1.33 -3.48
CA GLY A 92 -7.87 -2.31 -4.55
C GLY A 92 -8.81 -1.85 -5.66
N ILE A 93 -8.40 -1.92 -6.92
CA ILE A 93 -9.25 -1.54 -8.06
C ILE A 93 -9.57 -2.78 -8.88
N GLY A 94 -10.86 -3.14 -8.90
CA GLY A 94 -11.37 -4.37 -9.51
C GLY A 94 -10.88 -5.66 -8.83
N HIS A 95 -10.17 -5.56 -7.71
CA HIS A 95 -9.48 -6.68 -7.05
C HIS A 95 -9.57 -6.55 -5.53
N ASP A 96 -9.90 -7.67 -4.87
CA ASP A 96 -9.97 -7.73 -3.41
C ASP A 96 -8.57 -7.79 -2.78
N VAL A 97 -8.16 -6.66 -2.18
CA VAL A 97 -6.89 -6.52 -1.46
C VAL A 97 -7.03 -6.70 0.06
N THR A 98 -8.26 -6.87 0.56
CA THR A 98 -8.53 -7.06 2.01
C THR A 98 -7.93 -8.36 2.57
N ARG A 99 -7.64 -9.32 1.69
CA ARG A 99 -6.93 -10.56 2.00
C ARG A 99 -5.48 -10.38 2.47
N TYR A 100 -4.90 -9.21 2.23
CA TYR A 100 -3.51 -8.88 2.58
C TYR A 100 -3.40 -7.76 3.60
N TYR A 101 -4.17 -6.68 3.42
CA TYR A 101 -4.06 -5.47 4.23
C TYR A 101 -5.16 -5.40 5.28
N ARG A 102 -4.81 -5.06 6.53
CA ARG A 102 -5.83 -4.91 7.60
C ARG A 102 -6.76 -3.72 7.36
N ARG A 103 -6.29 -2.70 6.65
CA ARG A 103 -7.05 -1.50 6.28
C ARG A 103 -7.09 -1.39 4.77
N ALA A 104 -8.23 -1.71 4.19
CA ALA A 104 -8.39 -1.77 2.75
C ALA A 104 -9.80 -1.43 2.30
N VAL A 105 -9.88 -0.77 1.15
CA VAL A 105 -11.11 -0.57 0.37
C VAL A 105 -10.93 -1.21 -0.99
N THR A 106 -11.98 -1.85 -1.49
CA THR A 106 -12.02 -2.40 -2.85
C THR A 106 -13.04 -1.60 -3.65
N LEU A 107 -12.58 -1.01 -4.75
CA LEU A 107 -13.40 -0.29 -5.72
C LEU A 107 -13.69 -1.20 -6.91
N LEU A 108 -14.85 -1.01 -7.51
CA LEU A 108 -15.22 -1.76 -8.71
C LEU A 108 -14.48 -1.22 -9.94
N ASP A 109 -14.32 0.10 -10.00
CA ASP A 109 -13.67 0.76 -11.11
C ASP A 109 -12.71 1.89 -10.67
N ALA A 110 -12.00 2.39 -11.67
CA ALA A 110 -11.02 3.46 -11.57
C ALA A 110 -11.61 4.84 -11.25
N GLU A 111 -12.88 5.06 -11.61
CA GLU A 111 -13.52 6.37 -11.55
C GLU A 111 -13.85 6.74 -10.10
N GLU A 112 -14.15 5.73 -9.28
CA GLU A 112 -14.39 5.86 -7.84
C GLU A 112 -13.13 6.23 -7.01
N LEU A 113 -11.93 6.06 -7.59
CA LEU A 113 -10.67 6.22 -6.87
C LEU A 113 -10.52 7.58 -6.19
N ALA A 114 -10.88 8.67 -6.87
CA ALA A 114 -10.71 10.01 -6.32
C ALA A 114 -11.54 10.24 -5.05
N GLY A 115 -12.78 9.71 -5.03
CA GLY A 115 -13.66 9.77 -3.86
C GLY A 115 -13.10 8.94 -2.72
N ALA A 116 -12.78 7.66 -2.99
CA ALA A 116 -12.25 6.73 -2.01
C ALA A 116 -10.95 7.21 -1.36
N LEU A 117 -10.03 7.79 -2.14
CA LEU A 117 -8.79 8.38 -1.59
C LEU A 117 -9.08 9.51 -0.60
N THR A 118 -10.09 10.33 -0.88
CA THR A 118 -10.47 11.46 -0.01
C THR A 118 -11.06 10.95 1.30
N ASP A 119 -11.96 9.96 1.21
CA ASP A 119 -12.62 9.37 2.37
C ASP A 119 -11.63 8.59 3.26
N GLU A 120 -10.73 7.81 2.67
CA GLU A 120 -9.69 7.08 3.41
C GLU A 120 -8.70 8.03 4.09
N LEU A 121 -8.31 9.11 3.41
CA LEU A 121 -7.46 10.12 4.04
C LEU A 121 -8.19 10.78 5.22
N ALA A 122 -9.45 11.15 5.06
CA ALA A 122 -10.27 11.75 6.13
C ALA A 122 -10.37 10.81 7.33
N SER A 123 -10.76 9.55 7.10
CA SER A 123 -10.83 8.49 8.11
C SER A 123 -9.52 8.35 8.89
N LEU A 124 -8.38 8.36 8.19
CA LEU A 124 -7.09 8.26 8.86
C LEU A 124 -6.85 9.45 9.80
N PHE A 125 -7.25 10.68 9.46
CA PHE A 125 -7.06 11.87 10.31
C PHE A 125 -7.86 11.81 11.61
N ASP A 126 -8.98 11.08 11.62
CA ASP A 126 -9.81 10.90 12.82
C ASP A 126 -9.25 9.81 13.76
N GLU A 127 -8.25 9.05 13.32
CA GLU A 127 -7.63 7.98 14.10
C GLU A 127 -6.29 8.38 14.76
N GLU A 128 -6.11 7.96 16.02
CA GLU A 128 -4.86 8.14 16.73
C GLU A 128 -3.69 7.38 16.08
N PRO A 129 -2.51 8.01 15.90
CA PRO A 129 -1.34 7.34 15.35
C PRO A 129 -0.87 6.18 16.24
N PRO A 130 -0.27 5.10 15.67
CA PRO A 130 0.10 3.89 16.40
C PRO A 130 1.02 4.10 17.62
N GLY A 131 1.80 5.20 17.62
CA GLY A 131 2.68 5.58 18.73
C GLY A 131 1.99 6.24 19.92
N GLU A 132 0.81 6.84 19.71
CA GLU A 132 0.04 7.53 20.76
C GLU A 132 -0.80 6.54 21.57
N VAL A 133 -1.39 5.54 20.91
CA VAL A 133 -2.14 4.43 21.54
C VAL A 133 -1.25 3.63 22.51
N ARG A 134 0.05 3.49 22.21
CA ARG A 134 1.02 2.84 23.11
C ARG A 134 1.34 3.69 24.35
N ARG A 135 1.22 5.01 24.29
CA ARG A 135 1.46 5.90 25.45
C ARG A 135 0.23 6.02 26.34
N SER A 136 -0.98 6.05 25.79
CA SER A 136 -2.21 6.18 26.60
C SER A 136 -2.55 4.93 27.41
N ARG A 137 -2.11 3.74 26.99
CA ARG A 137 -2.33 2.48 27.73
C ARG A 137 -1.43 2.27 28.96
N PHE A 138 -0.39 3.08 29.12
CA PHE A 138 0.55 3.01 30.24
C PHE A 138 0.61 4.31 31.06
N GLY A 139 -0.34 5.21 30.87
CA GLY A 139 -0.51 6.46 31.62
C GLY A 139 -1.66 6.39 32.60
#